data_AF-A0AB32WNE0-F1
#
_entry.id   AF-A0AB32WNE0-F1
#
_cell.length_a   1.000
_cell.length_b   1.000
_cell.length_c   1.000
_cell.angle_alpha   90.00
_cell.angle_beta   90.00
_cell.angle_gamma   90.00
#
_symmetry.space_group_name_H-M   'P 1'
#
loop_
_entity.id
_entity.type
_entity.pdbx_description
1 polymer ?
#
loop_
_entity_poly.entity_id
_entity_poly.type
_entity_poly.pdbx_seq_one_letter_code
_entity_poly.pdbx_strand_id
1 'polypeptide(L)'
;MKAFCNNSYSIILLLLISALVKIDAQNRPVTTTCFSPRSRCFRRTMRCPAQCPSTRPSNPGAKVCYFNCDSPICQAECKNRKPNCNAPGAACLDPRFIGGDGIVFYFHGKSNEHFSLVSDLNLQINARFIGLRPAGRTRDYTWIQALGVLFGTQTFSLEAKHTATWDEEFDHLKFSYNGKDIVIPDGHLSSWQSPESDLKVERTSEKNSVLVTLPEIAEISVNAVPVTKEDDRIHNYQIPSNNALAHLEVQFKFYGLSSKVEGVLGRTYQPDFVNPAKPGVAMPVVGGEDNYRTSSLLSAECRSCIFSPAGVLDQTDSLLMDFGTLDCTSGASSGSGIVCRR
;
A
#
# COMPACT_ATOMS: atom_id res chain seq x y z
N MET A 1 63.46 -27.60 -13.13
CA MET A 1 62.08 -27.43 -12.62
C MET A 1 61.99 -26.19 -11.73
N LYS A 2 61.94 -24.98 -12.30
CA LYS A 2 61.67 -23.73 -11.55
C LYS A 2 60.95 -22.75 -12.49
N ALA A 3 59.70 -23.04 -12.81
CA ALA A 3 58.85 -22.14 -13.61
C ALA A 3 57.35 -22.23 -13.25
N PHE A 4 56.98 -22.86 -12.13
CA PHE A 4 55.58 -23.03 -11.74
C PHE A 4 55.17 -22.23 -10.50
N CYS A 5 56.09 -21.52 -9.83
CA CYS A 5 55.76 -20.82 -8.58
C CYS A 5 55.20 -19.39 -8.80
N ASN A 6 55.67 -18.64 -9.81
CA ASN A 6 55.26 -17.23 -10.00
C ASN A 6 53.85 -17.06 -10.57
N ASN A 7 53.35 -18.01 -11.37
CA ASN A 7 52.01 -17.89 -11.97
C ASN A 7 50.89 -18.10 -10.94
N SER A 8 51.14 -18.92 -9.91
CA SER A 8 50.15 -19.22 -8.86
C SER A 8 49.85 -18.00 -7.99
N TYR A 9 50.88 -17.24 -7.58
CA TYR A 9 50.71 -16.02 -6.78
C TYR A 9 49.98 -14.92 -7.55
N SER A 10 50.25 -14.75 -8.84
CA SER A 10 49.56 -13.77 -9.68
C SER A 10 48.07 -14.12 -9.85
N ILE A 11 47.73 -15.40 -10.01
CA ILE A 11 46.34 -15.86 -10.10
C ILE A 11 45.60 -15.66 -8.77
N ILE A 12 46.23 -15.99 -7.64
CA ILE A 12 45.63 -15.78 -6.30
C ILE A 12 45.42 -14.28 -6.02
N LEU A 13 46.37 -13.43 -6.39
CA LEU A 13 46.26 -11.98 -6.24
C LEU A 13 45.13 -11.41 -7.12
N LEU A 14 45.01 -11.87 -8.37
CA LEU A 14 43.90 -11.51 -9.27
C LEU A 14 42.54 -11.98 -8.73
N LEU A 15 42.47 -13.16 -8.13
CA LEU A 15 41.25 -13.67 -7.47
C LEU A 15 40.89 -12.85 -6.22
N LEU A 16 41.88 -12.45 -5.42
CA LEU A 16 41.67 -11.58 -4.25
C LEU A 16 41.24 -10.17 -4.64
N ILE A 17 41.88 -9.58 -5.65
CA ILE A 17 41.50 -8.25 -6.17
C ILE A 17 40.10 -8.30 -6.77
N SER A 18 39.78 -9.32 -7.57
CA SER A 18 38.43 -9.46 -8.14
C SER A 18 37.37 -9.78 -7.07
N ALA A 19 37.71 -10.49 -6.00
CA ALA A 19 36.83 -10.67 -4.85
C ALA A 19 36.61 -9.36 -4.09
N LEU A 20 37.66 -8.57 -3.84
CA LEU A 20 37.57 -7.26 -3.18
C LEU A 20 36.76 -6.26 -4.01
N VAL A 21 36.96 -6.22 -5.33
CA VAL A 21 36.17 -5.37 -6.25
C VAL A 21 34.70 -5.79 -6.27
N LYS A 22 34.39 -7.08 -6.20
CA LYS A 22 33.01 -7.58 -6.08
C LYS A 22 32.37 -7.19 -4.74
N ILE A 23 33.11 -7.25 -3.64
CA ILE A 23 32.64 -6.86 -2.30
C ILE A 23 32.34 -5.35 -2.26
N ASP A 24 33.21 -4.52 -2.85
CA ASP A 24 33.04 -3.06 -2.87
C ASP A 24 31.89 -2.62 -3.81
N ALA A 25 31.66 -3.35 -4.90
CA ALA A 25 30.51 -3.12 -5.79
C ALA A 25 29.17 -3.51 -5.15
N GLN A 26 29.13 -4.56 -4.30
CA GLN A 26 27.93 -4.97 -3.58
C GLN A 26 27.59 -4.06 -2.38
N ASN A 27 28.58 -3.36 -1.82
CA ASN A 27 28.41 -2.49 -0.64
C ASN A 27 28.27 -0.99 -0.96
N ARG A 28 28.29 -0.56 -2.23
CA ARG A 28 27.94 0.82 -2.56
C ARG A 28 26.45 1.04 -2.34
N PRO A 29 26.05 1.88 -1.38
CA PRO A 29 24.63 2.14 -1.15
C PRO A 29 24.05 2.87 -2.36
N VAL A 30 22.87 2.42 -2.75
CA VAL A 30 22.15 2.96 -3.90
C VAL A 30 21.85 4.44 -3.68
N THR A 31 22.01 5.23 -4.73
CA THR A 31 21.67 6.65 -4.75
C THR A 31 20.62 6.92 -5.82
N THR A 32 19.78 7.93 -5.60
CA THR A 32 18.87 8.42 -6.62
C THR A 32 18.84 9.95 -6.60
N THR A 33 18.59 10.55 -7.77
CA THR A 33 18.41 12.00 -7.90
C THR A 33 17.02 12.28 -8.42
N CYS A 34 16.29 13.18 -7.75
CA CYS A 34 14.95 13.58 -8.19
C CYS A 34 15.05 14.63 -9.30
N PHE A 35 14.50 14.35 -10.48
CA PHE A 35 14.56 15.26 -11.63
C PHE A 35 13.22 15.90 -11.99
N SER A 36 12.13 15.57 -11.28
CA SER A 36 10.84 16.25 -11.48
C SER A 36 10.95 17.69 -10.99
N PRO A 37 10.69 18.71 -11.84
CA PRO A 37 10.72 20.12 -11.41
C PRO A 37 9.70 20.46 -10.31
N ARG A 38 8.63 19.67 -10.19
CA ARG A 38 7.56 19.84 -9.18
C ARG A 38 7.93 19.22 -7.82
N SER A 39 8.93 18.33 -7.80
CA SER A 39 9.34 17.64 -6.58
C SER A 39 10.06 18.60 -5.63
N ARG A 40 9.76 18.50 -4.34
CA ARG A 40 10.47 19.25 -3.28
C ARG A 40 11.97 18.97 -3.22
N CYS A 41 12.34 17.79 -3.67
CA CYS A 41 13.72 17.32 -3.73
C CYS A 41 14.35 17.50 -5.11
N PHE A 42 13.84 18.39 -5.97
CA PHE A 42 14.39 18.63 -7.30
C PHE A 42 15.91 18.85 -7.28
N ARG A 43 16.62 18.07 -8.10
CA ARG A 43 18.10 17.99 -8.20
C ARG A 43 18.83 17.62 -6.90
N ARG A 44 18.12 17.12 -5.88
CA ARG A 44 18.74 16.53 -4.69
C ARG A 44 19.05 15.07 -4.93
N THR A 45 20.26 14.66 -4.58
CA THR A 45 20.68 13.27 -4.56
C THR A 45 20.46 12.70 -3.16
N MET A 46 19.68 11.63 -3.07
CA MET A 46 19.45 10.85 -1.85
C MET A 46 20.29 9.58 -1.88
N ARG A 47 20.73 9.12 -0.70
CA ARG A 47 21.51 7.91 -0.52
C ARG A 47 20.79 6.97 0.42
N CYS A 48 20.78 5.68 0.08
CA CYS A 48 20.21 4.67 0.94
C CYS A 48 20.93 4.60 2.30
N PRO A 49 20.18 4.54 3.42
CA PRO A 49 20.77 4.33 4.73
C PRO A 49 21.48 2.97 4.82
N ALA A 50 22.52 2.87 5.65
CA ALA A 50 23.33 1.65 5.77
C ALA A 50 22.52 0.43 6.24
N GLN A 51 21.46 0.65 7.02
CA GLN A 51 20.55 -0.40 7.50
C GLN A 51 19.57 -0.91 6.44
N CYS A 52 19.49 -0.27 5.27
CA CYS A 52 18.77 -0.76 4.09
C CYS A 52 19.48 -0.28 2.81
N PRO A 53 20.62 -0.88 2.43
CA PRO A 53 21.47 -0.32 1.38
C PRO A 53 20.92 -0.51 -0.05
N SER A 54 19.86 -1.30 -0.21
CA SER A 54 19.26 -1.67 -1.49
C SER A 54 17.76 -1.35 -1.55
N THR A 55 17.29 -0.95 -2.72
CA THR A 55 15.86 -0.79 -3.04
C THR A 55 15.17 -2.13 -3.32
N ARG A 56 15.95 -3.17 -3.66
CA ARG A 56 15.47 -4.53 -3.99
C ARG A 56 16.42 -5.57 -3.38
N PRO A 57 16.41 -5.76 -2.04
CA PRO A 57 17.22 -6.76 -1.39
C PRO A 57 16.73 -8.18 -1.75
N SER A 58 17.68 -9.09 -1.93
CA SER A 58 17.39 -10.51 -2.20
C SER A 58 16.76 -11.24 -1.02
N ASN A 59 16.99 -10.77 0.21
CA ASN A 59 16.36 -11.30 1.41
C ASN A 59 14.92 -10.72 1.56
N PRO A 60 13.87 -11.56 1.60
CA PRO A 60 12.48 -11.11 1.75
C PRO A 60 12.20 -10.34 3.04
N GLY A 61 12.91 -10.66 4.13
CA GLY A 61 12.74 -10.01 5.42
C GLY A 61 13.54 -8.71 5.59
N ALA A 62 14.38 -8.35 4.63
CA ALA A 62 15.21 -7.15 4.73
C ALA A 62 14.40 -5.88 4.45
N LYS A 63 14.74 -4.81 5.18
CA LYS A 63 14.20 -3.48 4.89
C LYS A 63 14.68 -3.00 3.52
N VAL A 64 13.80 -2.30 2.81
CA VAL A 64 14.10 -1.67 1.53
C VAL A 64 14.40 -0.20 1.70
N CYS A 65 15.32 0.29 0.90
CA CYS A 65 15.50 1.71 0.67
C CYS A 65 14.37 2.24 -0.19
N TYR A 66 13.70 3.27 0.30
CA TYR A 66 12.60 3.93 -0.38
C TYR A 66 12.94 5.41 -0.59
N PHE A 67 12.78 5.89 -1.82
CA PHE A 67 13.04 7.28 -2.18
C PHE A 67 11.72 8.02 -2.34
N ASN A 68 11.52 9.08 -1.55
CA ASN A 68 10.37 9.96 -1.65
C ASN A 68 10.81 11.33 -2.14
N CYS A 69 10.63 11.62 -3.43
CA CYS A 69 11.02 12.89 -4.02
C CYS A 69 10.16 14.07 -3.53
N ASP A 70 9.04 13.82 -2.87
CA ASP A 70 8.17 14.86 -2.30
C ASP A 70 8.33 14.98 -0.78
N SER A 71 9.30 14.24 -0.21
CA SER A 71 9.60 14.32 1.21
C SER A 71 10.11 15.73 1.59
N PRO A 72 9.63 16.32 2.69
CA PRO A 72 10.12 17.62 3.16
C PRO A 72 11.61 17.57 3.57
N ILE A 73 12.13 16.40 3.92
CA ILE A 73 13.52 16.22 4.37
C ILE A 73 14.48 15.77 3.26
N CYS A 74 13.95 15.31 2.11
CA CYS A 74 14.75 14.81 0.99
C CYS A 74 15.82 13.78 1.40
N GLN A 75 15.40 12.77 2.16
CA GLN A 75 16.22 11.63 2.55
C GLN A 75 15.53 10.32 2.19
N ALA A 76 16.32 9.30 1.89
CA ALA A 76 15.81 7.95 1.68
C ALA A 76 15.40 7.31 3.02
N GLU A 77 14.32 6.56 3.00
CA GLU A 77 13.72 5.93 4.18
C GLU A 77 13.87 4.41 4.11
N CYS A 78 14.08 3.76 5.25
CA CYS A 78 14.02 2.30 5.31
C CYS A 78 12.61 1.84 5.65
N LYS A 79 12.04 0.99 4.80
CA LYS A 79 10.68 0.47 4.97
C LYS A 79 10.64 -1.05 4.90
N ASN A 80 9.65 -1.64 5.57
CA ASN A 80 9.29 -3.02 5.32
C ASN A 80 8.51 -3.10 4.00
N ARG A 81 8.50 -4.27 3.36
CA ARG A 81 7.75 -4.50 2.11
C ARG A 81 6.33 -5.02 2.31
N LYS A 82 5.95 -5.23 3.56
CA LYS A 82 4.57 -5.51 3.96
C LYS A 82 3.86 -4.20 4.33
N PRO A 83 2.52 -4.15 4.25
CA PRO A 83 1.74 -2.99 4.67
C PRO A 83 2.16 -2.49 6.05
N ASN A 84 2.36 -1.18 6.19
CA ASN A 84 2.51 -0.56 7.50
C ASN A 84 1.13 -0.18 8.03
N CYS A 85 0.59 -1.04 8.90
CA CYS A 85 -0.72 -0.86 9.51
C CYS A 85 -0.84 0.30 10.50
N ASN A 86 0.22 1.10 10.68
CA ASN A 86 0.25 2.27 11.55
C ASN A 86 0.60 3.58 10.81
N ALA A 87 0.50 3.58 9.48
CA ALA A 87 0.77 4.75 8.65
C ALA A 87 -0.49 5.19 7.88
N PRO A 88 -0.56 6.45 7.42
CA PRO A 88 -1.62 6.94 6.56
C PRO A 88 -1.88 6.02 5.37
N GLY A 89 -3.16 5.89 5.01
CA GLY A 89 -3.62 4.99 3.94
C GLY A 89 -3.68 3.52 4.34
N ALA A 90 -3.43 3.16 5.60
CA ALA A 90 -3.63 1.79 6.07
C ALA A 90 -5.11 1.44 6.21
N ALA A 91 -5.48 0.24 5.76
CA ALA A 91 -6.68 -0.48 6.17
C ALA A 91 -6.23 -1.89 6.59
N CYS A 92 -6.09 -2.05 7.90
CA CYS A 92 -5.62 -3.28 8.54
C CYS A 92 -6.38 -3.43 9.85
N LEU A 93 -6.34 -4.62 10.46
CA LEU A 93 -7.07 -4.89 11.71
C LEU A 93 -8.54 -4.51 11.52
N ASP A 94 -9.09 -4.88 10.35
CA ASP A 94 -10.36 -4.38 9.84
C ASP A 94 -11.46 -4.45 10.90
N PRO A 95 -12.34 -3.42 10.98
CA PRO A 95 -12.55 -2.35 9.99
C PRO A 95 -11.77 -1.05 10.26
N ARG A 96 -10.53 -1.12 10.76
CA ARG A 96 -9.73 0.06 11.09
C ARG A 96 -9.01 0.64 9.85
N PHE A 97 -9.17 1.94 9.66
CA PHE A 97 -8.49 2.74 8.65
C PHE A 97 -7.65 3.85 9.28
N ILE A 98 -6.63 4.31 8.56
CA ILE A 98 -5.89 5.54 8.86
C ILE A 98 -6.01 6.46 7.65
N GLY A 99 -6.65 7.62 7.83
CA GLY A 99 -6.87 8.61 6.79
C GLY A 99 -5.57 9.22 6.26
N GLY A 100 -5.66 9.93 5.14
CA GLY A 100 -4.57 10.76 4.60
C GLY A 100 -4.17 11.92 5.53
N ASP A 101 -5.05 12.28 6.46
CA ASP A 101 -4.83 13.18 7.59
C ASP A 101 -4.11 12.52 8.79
N GLY A 102 -3.85 11.22 8.73
CA GLY A 102 -3.22 10.43 9.80
C GLY A 102 -4.17 10.04 10.94
N ILE A 103 -5.47 10.34 10.83
CA ILE A 103 -6.45 10.04 11.88
C ILE A 103 -6.99 8.61 11.71
N VAL A 104 -7.04 7.88 12.82
CA VAL A 104 -7.64 6.54 12.87
C VAL A 104 -9.15 6.65 12.87
N PHE A 105 -9.82 5.90 12.01
CA PHE A 105 -11.28 5.77 11.99
C PHE A 105 -11.72 4.35 11.64
N TYR A 106 -12.98 4.03 11.91
CA TYR A 106 -13.54 2.70 11.66
C TYR A 106 -14.68 2.77 10.66
N PHE A 107 -14.66 1.91 9.65
CA PHE A 107 -15.70 1.80 8.65
C PHE A 107 -16.16 0.35 8.53
N HIS A 108 -17.29 0.02 9.15
CA HIS A 108 -17.77 -1.36 9.21
C HIS A 108 -18.25 -1.89 7.86
N GLY A 109 -18.71 -1.03 6.94
CA GLY A 109 -19.37 -1.52 5.73
C GLY A 109 -20.44 -2.57 6.06
N LYS A 110 -20.45 -3.67 5.29
CA LYS A 110 -21.36 -4.80 5.52
C LYS A 110 -20.83 -6.08 4.89
N SER A 111 -21.09 -7.22 5.53
CA SER A 111 -20.68 -8.52 5.01
C SER A 111 -21.31 -8.81 3.64
N ASN A 112 -20.50 -9.31 2.71
CA ASN A 112 -20.83 -9.60 1.31
C ASN A 112 -21.27 -8.38 0.48
N GLU A 113 -20.81 -7.18 0.85
CA GLU A 113 -21.07 -5.96 0.10
C GLU A 113 -19.76 -5.30 -0.36
N HIS A 114 -19.90 -4.35 -1.31
CA HIS A 114 -18.80 -3.65 -1.93
C HIS A 114 -18.91 -2.15 -1.67
N PHE A 115 -17.77 -1.51 -1.40
CA PHE A 115 -17.69 -0.08 -1.16
C PHE A 115 -16.48 0.53 -1.85
N SER A 116 -16.65 1.73 -2.41
CA SER A 116 -15.55 2.52 -2.94
C SER A 116 -14.72 3.10 -1.79
N LEU A 117 -13.47 2.66 -1.69
CA LEU A 117 -12.49 3.22 -0.76
C LEU A 117 -11.95 4.54 -1.28
N VAL A 118 -11.71 4.62 -2.58
CA VAL A 118 -11.22 5.79 -3.29
C VAL A 118 -11.93 5.90 -4.63
N SER A 119 -12.39 7.08 -5.00
CA SER A 119 -12.93 7.39 -6.32
C SER A 119 -12.44 8.78 -6.73
N ASP A 120 -11.64 8.82 -7.78
CA ASP A 120 -11.12 10.02 -8.41
C ASP A 120 -11.25 9.88 -9.92
N LEU A 121 -11.03 10.95 -10.69
CA LEU A 121 -11.28 10.98 -12.14
C LEU A 121 -10.56 9.84 -12.88
N ASN A 122 -9.33 9.51 -12.50
CA ASN A 122 -8.47 8.52 -13.17
C ASN A 122 -8.28 7.20 -12.39
N LEU A 123 -8.82 7.10 -11.16
CA LEU A 123 -8.62 5.96 -10.28
C LEU A 123 -9.87 5.70 -9.44
N GLN A 124 -10.35 4.46 -9.43
CA GLN A 124 -11.27 4.00 -8.41
C GLN A 124 -10.80 2.69 -7.79
N ILE A 125 -10.81 2.64 -6.46
CA ILE A 125 -10.50 1.44 -5.68
C ILE A 125 -11.73 1.08 -4.87
N ASN A 126 -12.30 -0.07 -5.16
CA ASN A 126 -13.38 -0.68 -4.40
C ASN A 126 -12.86 -1.81 -3.53
N ALA A 127 -13.53 -2.08 -2.42
CA ALA A 127 -13.27 -3.21 -1.55
C ALA A 127 -14.52 -4.07 -1.38
N ARG A 128 -14.34 -5.39 -1.39
CA ARG A 128 -15.34 -6.36 -0.95
C ARG A 128 -15.12 -6.68 0.52
N PHE A 129 -16.17 -6.54 1.32
CA PHE A 129 -16.12 -6.89 2.73
C PHE A 129 -16.71 -8.28 2.94
N ILE A 130 -15.99 -9.14 3.66
CA ILE A 130 -16.52 -10.34 4.30
C ILE A 130 -16.80 -10.03 5.76
N GLY A 131 -17.61 -10.84 6.42
CA GLY A 131 -17.91 -10.60 7.81
C GLY A 131 -18.77 -11.65 8.47
N LEU A 132 -18.81 -11.57 9.81
CA LEU A 132 -19.55 -12.45 10.69
C LEU A 132 -20.38 -11.61 11.66
N ARG A 133 -21.60 -12.07 11.96
CA ARG A 133 -22.45 -11.47 12.99
C ARG A 133 -22.79 -12.53 14.05
N PRO A 134 -22.06 -12.56 15.18
CA PRO A 134 -22.42 -13.39 16.31
C PRO A 134 -23.82 -13.04 16.86
N ALA A 135 -24.48 -14.04 17.45
CA ALA A 135 -25.78 -13.85 18.07
C ALA A 135 -25.71 -12.73 19.12
N GLY A 136 -26.71 -11.83 19.09
CA GLY A 136 -26.79 -10.70 20.01
C GLY A 136 -26.02 -9.43 19.58
N ARG A 137 -25.24 -9.46 18.50
CA ARG A 137 -24.67 -8.22 17.93
C ARG A 137 -25.62 -7.57 16.93
N THR A 138 -25.62 -6.23 16.94
CA THR A 138 -26.38 -5.40 16.00
C THR A 138 -25.61 -5.09 14.71
N ARG A 139 -24.30 -5.37 14.68
CA ARG A 139 -23.39 -5.06 13.57
C ARG A 139 -22.45 -6.22 13.27
N ASP A 140 -22.02 -6.30 12.02
CA ASP A 140 -21.03 -7.26 11.55
C ASP A 140 -19.64 -6.88 12.06
N TYR A 141 -18.83 -7.89 12.37
CA TYR A 141 -17.38 -7.79 12.21
C TYR A 141 -17.06 -7.99 10.74
N THR A 142 -16.17 -7.18 10.20
CA THR A 142 -15.93 -7.12 8.76
C THR A 142 -14.46 -6.97 8.43
N TRP A 143 -14.05 -7.62 7.36
CA TRP A 143 -12.68 -7.60 6.83
C TRP A 143 -12.68 -7.40 5.32
N ILE A 144 -11.63 -6.78 4.79
CA ILE A 144 -11.46 -6.60 3.35
C ILE A 144 -11.00 -7.93 2.76
N GLN A 145 -11.83 -8.56 1.94
CA GLN A 145 -11.48 -9.81 1.26
C GLN A 145 -10.90 -9.58 -0.13
N ALA A 146 -11.35 -8.54 -0.82
CA ALA A 146 -10.90 -8.25 -2.18
C ALA A 146 -10.80 -6.76 -2.44
N LEU A 147 -9.89 -6.38 -3.33
CA LEU A 147 -9.78 -5.06 -3.93
C LEU A 147 -10.07 -5.14 -5.42
N GLY A 148 -10.86 -4.19 -5.92
CA GLY A 148 -11.06 -3.91 -7.34
C GLY A 148 -10.48 -2.54 -7.66
N VAL A 149 -9.61 -2.47 -8.65
CA VAL A 149 -8.90 -1.26 -9.07
C VAL A 149 -9.29 -0.97 -10.51
N LEU A 150 -9.95 0.17 -10.73
CA LEU A 150 -10.35 0.69 -12.03
C LEU A 150 -9.45 1.87 -12.37
N PHE A 151 -8.85 1.87 -13.54
CA PHE A 151 -7.94 2.92 -14.00
C PHE A 151 -7.97 3.00 -15.53
N GLY A 152 -8.26 4.19 -16.05
CA GLY A 152 -8.60 4.35 -17.47
C GLY A 152 -9.74 3.41 -17.87
N THR A 153 -9.54 2.60 -18.92
CA THR A 153 -10.48 1.56 -19.36
C THR A 153 -10.18 0.17 -18.79
N GLN A 154 -9.13 0.05 -17.97
CA GLN A 154 -8.64 -1.23 -17.48
C GLN A 154 -9.14 -1.50 -16.06
N THR A 155 -9.18 -2.79 -15.72
CA THR A 155 -9.58 -3.26 -14.40
C THR A 155 -8.60 -4.30 -13.89
N PHE A 156 -8.29 -4.23 -12.61
CA PHE A 156 -7.50 -5.22 -11.89
C PHE A 156 -8.22 -5.60 -10.61
N SER A 157 -8.19 -6.87 -10.22
CA SER A 157 -8.65 -7.29 -8.91
C SER A 157 -7.66 -8.20 -8.23
N LEU A 158 -7.58 -8.08 -6.92
CA LEU A 158 -6.87 -9.01 -6.05
C LEU A 158 -7.78 -9.40 -4.90
N GLU A 159 -7.81 -10.69 -4.57
CA GLU A 159 -8.60 -11.22 -3.45
C GLU A 159 -7.85 -12.26 -2.62
N ALA A 160 -8.19 -12.32 -1.34
CA ALA A 160 -7.89 -13.44 -0.47
C ALA A 160 -8.84 -14.61 -0.82
N LYS A 161 -8.26 -15.75 -1.15
CA LYS A 161 -8.97 -17.01 -1.38
C LYS A 161 -9.63 -17.45 -0.09
N HIS A 162 -10.88 -17.89 -0.19
CA HIS A 162 -11.55 -18.54 0.93
C HIS A 162 -10.77 -19.82 1.32
N THR A 163 -10.44 -19.96 2.60
CA THR A 163 -9.81 -21.15 3.13
C THR A 163 -10.45 -21.58 4.45
N ALA A 164 -10.59 -22.89 4.64
CA ALA A 164 -11.12 -23.46 5.89
C ALA A 164 -10.09 -23.37 7.02
N THR A 165 -8.81 -23.61 6.67
CA THR A 165 -7.67 -23.55 7.59
C THR A 165 -6.58 -22.72 6.95
N TRP A 166 -5.99 -21.80 7.72
CA TRP A 166 -4.85 -21.04 7.24
C TRP A 166 -3.57 -21.88 7.28
N ASP A 167 -2.81 -21.81 6.19
CA ASP A 167 -1.49 -22.41 6.07
C ASP A 167 -0.63 -21.48 5.21
N GLU A 168 0.45 -20.96 5.81
CA GLU A 168 1.34 -19.98 5.18
C GLU A 168 2.14 -20.53 4.00
N GLU A 169 2.23 -21.86 3.87
CA GLU A 169 2.88 -22.54 2.75
C GLU A 169 2.05 -22.49 1.46
N PHE A 170 0.78 -22.11 1.52
CA PHE A 170 -0.06 -21.92 0.33
C PHE A 170 -0.24 -20.45 0.00
N ASP A 171 -0.29 -20.15 -1.29
CA ASP A 171 -0.63 -18.81 -1.76
C ASP A 171 -2.15 -18.61 -1.74
N HIS A 172 -2.60 -17.76 -0.84
CA HIS A 172 -3.99 -17.38 -0.62
C HIS A 172 -4.39 -16.17 -1.47
N LEU A 173 -3.54 -15.66 -2.34
CA LEU A 173 -3.90 -14.56 -3.25
C LEU A 173 -4.42 -15.09 -4.59
N LYS A 174 -5.44 -14.42 -5.12
CA LYS A 174 -5.91 -14.58 -6.50
C LYS A 174 -5.93 -13.21 -7.18
N PHE A 175 -5.58 -13.19 -8.46
CA PHE A 175 -5.45 -11.98 -9.26
C PHE A 175 -6.26 -12.10 -10.56
N SER A 176 -6.84 -10.99 -10.99
CA SER A 176 -7.48 -10.87 -12.30
C SER A 176 -7.13 -9.53 -12.93
N TYR A 177 -6.99 -9.52 -14.25
CA TYR A 177 -6.81 -8.30 -15.03
C TYR A 177 -7.77 -8.35 -16.22
N ASN A 178 -8.61 -7.33 -16.37
CA ASN A 178 -9.69 -7.25 -17.35
C ASN A 178 -10.60 -8.49 -17.36
N GLY A 179 -10.94 -8.97 -16.17
CA GLY A 179 -11.79 -10.14 -15.97
C GLY A 179 -11.13 -11.49 -16.29
N LYS A 180 -9.84 -11.51 -16.65
CA LYS A 180 -9.07 -12.74 -16.89
C LYS A 180 -8.14 -13.02 -15.72
N ASP A 181 -8.21 -14.23 -15.19
CA ASP A 181 -7.31 -14.67 -14.12
C ASP A 181 -5.86 -14.62 -14.60
N ILE A 182 -4.99 -14.04 -13.78
CA ILE A 182 -3.54 -13.97 -14.03
C ILE A 182 -2.78 -14.71 -12.94
N VAL A 183 -1.62 -15.26 -13.31
CA VAL A 183 -0.74 -15.98 -12.39
C VAL A 183 0.54 -15.17 -12.19
N ILE A 184 0.84 -14.86 -10.94
CA ILE A 184 2.12 -14.31 -10.53
C ILE A 184 2.87 -15.45 -9.84
N PRO A 185 4.01 -15.90 -10.40
CA PRO A 185 4.76 -17.02 -9.83
C PRO A 185 5.04 -16.83 -8.34
N ASP A 186 5.09 -17.93 -7.59
CA ASP A 186 5.59 -17.87 -6.21
C ASP A 186 7.07 -17.49 -6.23
N GLY A 187 7.51 -16.78 -5.19
CA GLY A 187 8.89 -16.37 -5.03
C GLY A 187 9.04 -14.87 -4.83
N HIS A 188 9.91 -14.49 -3.89
CA HIS A 188 10.23 -13.09 -3.66
C HIS A 188 10.75 -12.40 -4.93
N LEU A 189 10.29 -11.17 -5.18
CA LEU A 189 10.59 -10.38 -6.39
C LEU A 189 10.02 -10.92 -7.71
N SER A 190 9.28 -12.03 -7.71
CA SER A 190 8.52 -12.41 -8.89
C SER A 190 7.51 -11.29 -9.21
N SER A 191 7.28 -11.04 -10.49
CA SER A 191 6.40 -9.95 -10.89
C SER A 191 5.66 -10.25 -12.17
N TRP A 192 4.57 -9.53 -12.33
CA TRP A 192 3.78 -9.46 -13.54
C TRP A 192 3.56 -8.00 -13.90
N GLN A 193 3.55 -7.70 -15.19
CA GLN A 193 3.27 -6.37 -15.72
C GLN A 193 2.17 -6.50 -16.75
N SER A 194 1.22 -5.56 -16.75
CA SER A 194 0.13 -5.57 -17.71
C SER A 194 0.62 -5.30 -19.13
N PRO A 195 0.00 -5.91 -20.16
CA PRO A 195 0.38 -5.65 -21.55
C PRO A 195 -0.02 -4.25 -22.05
N GLU A 196 -1.18 -3.74 -21.63
CA GLU A 196 -1.79 -2.50 -22.17
C GLU A 196 -1.66 -1.30 -21.24
N SER A 197 -1.06 -1.47 -20.06
CA SER A 197 -0.84 -0.39 -19.10
C SER A 197 0.50 -0.55 -18.38
N ASP A 198 0.87 0.43 -17.57
CA ASP A 198 2.08 0.32 -16.74
C ASP A 198 1.80 -0.28 -15.34
N LEU A 199 0.64 -0.91 -15.13
CA LEU A 199 0.34 -1.65 -13.91
C LEU A 199 1.38 -2.76 -13.70
N LYS A 200 2.02 -2.74 -12.55
CA LYS A 200 2.95 -3.78 -12.10
C LYS A 200 2.48 -4.39 -10.79
N VAL A 201 2.59 -5.72 -10.68
CA VAL A 201 2.37 -6.44 -9.43
C VAL A 201 3.62 -7.24 -9.12
N GLU A 202 4.21 -7.05 -7.94
CA GLU A 202 5.44 -7.72 -7.52
C GLU A 202 5.25 -8.38 -6.15
N ARG A 203 5.69 -9.63 -6.02
CA ARG A 203 5.73 -10.33 -4.73
C ARG A 203 6.75 -9.67 -3.80
N THR A 204 6.31 -9.38 -2.58
CA THR A 204 7.15 -8.79 -1.53
C THR A 204 7.66 -9.81 -0.52
N SER A 205 7.15 -11.03 -0.58
CA SER A 205 7.61 -12.25 0.09
C SER A 205 7.40 -13.45 -0.83
N GLU A 206 7.76 -14.65 -0.39
CA GLU A 206 7.57 -15.88 -1.17
C GLU A 206 6.12 -16.09 -1.64
N LYS A 207 5.15 -15.89 -0.74
CA LYS A 207 3.69 -16.01 -0.97
C LYS A 207 2.93 -14.95 -0.17
N ASN A 208 1.64 -14.77 -0.43
CA ASN A 208 0.71 -13.99 0.40
C ASN A 208 0.97 -12.48 0.56
N SER A 209 2.05 -11.92 0.01
CA SER A 209 2.27 -10.46 0.02
C SER A 209 2.70 -9.93 -1.35
N VAL A 210 2.11 -8.81 -1.75
CA VAL A 210 2.41 -8.12 -3.00
C VAL A 210 2.46 -6.61 -2.84
N LEU A 211 3.18 -5.97 -3.75
CA LEU A 211 3.10 -4.55 -4.03
C LEU A 211 2.49 -4.38 -5.42
N VAL A 212 1.37 -3.69 -5.49
CA VAL A 212 0.75 -3.24 -6.74
C VAL A 212 1.22 -1.81 -6.99
N THR A 213 1.73 -1.52 -8.18
CA THR A 213 2.23 -0.20 -8.57
C THR A 213 1.50 0.27 -9.81
N LEU A 214 0.81 1.40 -9.69
CA LEU A 214 0.29 2.21 -10.77
C LEU A 214 1.18 3.47 -10.85
N PRO A 215 2.07 3.57 -11.84
CA PRO A 215 3.02 4.68 -11.93
C PRO A 215 2.33 6.04 -11.84
N GLU A 216 2.93 6.94 -11.06
CA GLU A 216 2.46 8.31 -10.82
C GLU A 216 1.06 8.45 -10.18
N ILE A 217 0.34 7.34 -9.96
CA ILE A 217 -1.01 7.32 -9.41
C ILE A 217 -0.98 6.80 -7.97
N ALA A 218 -0.57 5.54 -7.78
CA ALA A 218 -0.65 4.88 -6.47
C ALA A 218 0.27 3.65 -6.34
N GLU A 219 0.66 3.37 -5.10
CA GLU A 219 1.19 2.09 -4.65
C GLU A 219 0.23 1.45 -3.64
N ILE A 220 -0.01 0.16 -3.77
CA ILE A 220 -0.88 -0.61 -2.88
C ILE A 220 -0.07 -1.80 -2.35
N SER A 221 0.35 -1.71 -1.09
CA SER A 221 0.95 -2.85 -0.40
C SER A 221 -0.16 -3.73 0.15
N VAL A 222 -0.08 -5.04 -0.06
CA VAL A 222 -1.10 -5.99 0.37
C VAL A 222 -0.47 -7.22 1.02
N ASN A 223 -1.07 -7.68 2.11
CA ASN A 223 -0.70 -8.91 2.82
C ASN A 223 -1.98 -9.69 3.15
N ALA A 224 -2.07 -10.93 2.68
CA ALA A 224 -3.15 -11.83 3.05
C ALA A 224 -2.86 -12.45 4.43
N VAL A 225 -3.85 -12.42 5.32
CA VAL A 225 -3.76 -12.94 6.69
C VAL A 225 -5.05 -13.63 7.09
N PRO A 226 -5.02 -14.59 8.03
CA PRO A 226 -6.22 -15.12 8.65
C PRO A 226 -6.64 -14.25 9.83
N VAL A 227 -7.84 -14.49 10.36
CA VAL A 227 -8.13 -14.09 11.74
C VAL A 227 -7.55 -15.14 12.67
N THR A 228 -6.68 -14.75 13.61
CA THR A 228 -6.01 -15.70 14.49
C THR A 228 -6.94 -16.17 15.61
N LYS A 229 -6.60 -17.33 16.22
CA LYS A 229 -7.31 -17.82 17.41
C LYS A 229 -7.21 -16.83 18.59
N GLU A 230 -6.12 -16.08 18.66
CA GLU A 230 -5.95 -15.07 19.70
C GLU A 230 -6.83 -13.86 19.45
N ASP A 231 -6.95 -13.40 18.20
CA ASP A 231 -7.89 -12.33 17.83
C ASP A 231 -9.32 -12.74 18.14
N ASP A 232 -9.71 -13.98 17.75
CA ASP A 232 -11.03 -14.54 18.07
C ASP A 232 -11.30 -14.60 19.57
N ARG A 233 -10.30 -15.01 20.37
CA ARG A 233 -10.39 -15.06 21.83
C ARG A 233 -10.53 -13.67 22.45
N ILE A 234 -9.75 -12.69 22.01
CA ILE A 234 -9.75 -11.32 22.54
C ILE A 234 -11.05 -10.59 22.18
N HIS A 235 -11.51 -10.74 20.93
CA HIS A 235 -12.65 -9.99 20.41
C HIS A 235 -13.97 -10.77 20.44
N ASN A 236 -13.93 -12.05 20.83
CA ASN A 236 -15.05 -12.98 20.85
C ASN A 236 -15.78 -12.97 19.49
N TYR A 237 -15.03 -13.19 18.41
CA TYR A 237 -15.61 -13.23 17.06
C TYR A 237 -16.50 -14.46 16.88
N GLN A 238 -16.26 -15.57 17.60
CA GLN A 238 -16.99 -16.84 17.48
C GLN A 238 -16.83 -17.44 16.09
N ILE A 239 -15.59 -17.49 15.61
CA ILE A 239 -15.28 -17.93 14.24
C ILE A 239 -15.58 -19.43 14.09
N PRO A 240 -16.32 -19.83 13.04
CA PRO A 240 -16.54 -21.25 12.74
C PRO A 240 -15.22 -21.98 12.46
N SER A 241 -15.10 -23.23 12.92
CA SER A 241 -13.89 -24.04 12.76
C SER A 241 -13.50 -24.36 11.31
N ASN A 242 -14.39 -24.12 10.35
CA ASN A 242 -14.22 -24.37 8.93
C ASN A 242 -14.01 -23.09 8.09
N ASN A 243 -13.66 -21.97 8.72
CA ASN A 243 -13.42 -20.71 8.04
C ASN A 243 -12.31 -19.92 8.73
N ALA A 244 -11.17 -19.77 8.09
CA ALA A 244 -10.05 -18.98 8.63
C ALA A 244 -10.26 -17.46 8.50
N LEU A 245 -11.32 -17.04 7.80
CA LEU A 245 -11.59 -15.65 7.44
C LEU A 245 -10.36 -14.95 6.86
N ALA A 246 -9.77 -15.58 5.84
CA ALA A 246 -8.66 -14.99 5.10
C ALA A 246 -9.07 -13.64 4.50
N HIS A 247 -8.29 -12.60 4.80
CA HIS A 247 -8.55 -11.23 4.43
C HIS A 247 -7.24 -10.48 4.14
N LEU A 248 -7.36 -9.22 3.73
CA LEU A 248 -6.27 -8.39 3.26
C LEU A 248 -5.98 -7.28 4.26
N GLU A 249 -4.75 -7.25 4.76
CA GLU A 249 -4.17 -6.02 5.29
C GLU A 249 -3.61 -5.22 4.11
N VAL A 250 -3.97 -3.95 4.03
CA VAL A 250 -3.60 -3.10 2.90
C VAL A 250 -3.06 -1.76 3.36
N GLN A 251 -2.10 -1.23 2.61
CA GLN A 251 -1.64 0.14 2.76
C GLN A 251 -1.59 0.80 1.40
N PHE A 252 -2.36 1.87 1.25
CA PHE A 252 -2.37 2.70 0.07
C PHE A 252 -1.39 3.86 0.23
N LYS A 253 -0.65 4.15 -0.82
CA LYS A 253 0.10 5.39 -0.98
C LYS A 253 -0.29 6.02 -2.30
N PHE A 254 -0.81 7.23 -2.26
CA PHE A 254 -1.24 7.94 -3.46
C PHE A 254 -0.28 9.07 -3.81
N TYR A 255 -0.11 9.30 -5.12
CA TYR A 255 0.74 10.35 -5.69
C TYR A 255 -0.06 11.34 -6.54
N GLY A 256 -1.15 10.89 -7.14
CA GLY A 256 -1.87 11.65 -8.18
C GLY A 256 -3.35 11.93 -7.86
N LEU A 257 -3.73 12.07 -6.59
CA LEU A 257 -5.12 12.41 -6.24
C LEU A 257 -5.43 13.89 -6.51
N SER A 258 -6.63 14.14 -7.03
CA SER A 258 -7.21 15.46 -7.19
C SER A 258 -7.79 15.97 -5.88
N SER A 259 -7.98 17.29 -5.77
CA SER A 259 -8.59 17.92 -4.58
C SER A 259 -10.05 17.52 -4.34
N LYS A 260 -10.67 16.82 -5.30
CA LYS A 260 -12.06 16.36 -5.25
C LYS A 260 -12.19 14.86 -5.02
N VAL A 261 -11.09 14.17 -4.71
CA VAL A 261 -11.09 12.72 -4.48
C VAL A 261 -12.15 12.31 -3.45
N GLU A 262 -13.01 11.38 -3.84
CA GLU A 262 -14.08 10.82 -3.01
C GLU A 262 -13.74 9.40 -2.54
N GLY A 263 -14.64 8.80 -1.75
CA GLY A 263 -14.50 7.45 -1.22
C GLY A 263 -14.33 7.43 0.30
N VAL A 264 -14.54 6.26 0.91
CA VAL A 264 -14.45 6.07 2.37
C VAL A 264 -13.12 6.59 2.94
N LEU A 265 -12.02 6.21 2.27
CA LEU A 265 -10.66 6.63 2.59
C LEU A 265 -10.27 7.87 1.78
N GLY A 266 -10.65 7.93 0.49
CA GLY A 266 -10.24 8.98 -0.44
C GLY A 266 -10.57 10.38 0.06
N ARG A 267 -11.78 10.61 0.58
CA ARG A 267 -12.19 11.92 1.13
C ARG A 267 -11.24 12.48 2.20
N THR A 268 -10.56 11.62 2.95
CA THR A 268 -9.60 12.03 4.00
C THR A 268 -8.33 12.66 3.43
N TYR A 269 -8.14 12.62 2.11
CA TYR A 269 -7.05 13.28 1.40
C TYR A 269 -7.44 14.66 0.88
N GLN A 270 -8.73 15.04 0.88
CA GLN A 270 -9.15 16.38 0.44
C GLN A 270 -8.60 17.45 1.39
N PRO A 271 -8.21 18.65 0.90
CA PRO A 271 -7.61 19.69 1.74
C PRO A 271 -8.55 20.25 2.82
N ASP A 272 -9.84 20.32 2.52
CA ASP A 272 -10.89 20.88 3.38
C ASP A 272 -11.68 19.80 4.15
N PHE A 273 -11.25 18.54 4.08
CA PHE A 273 -11.90 17.47 4.80
C PHE A 273 -11.74 17.62 6.31
N VAL A 274 -12.88 17.81 6.99
CA VAL A 274 -12.95 17.80 8.45
C VAL A 274 -13.34 16.41 8.91
N ASN A 275 -12.38 15.69 9.49
CA ASN A 275 -12.62 14.33 9.95
C ASN A 275 -13.66 14.29 11.09
N PRO A 276 -14.80 13.61 10.91
CA PRO A 276 -15.82 13.50 11.96
C PRO A 276 -15.41 12.54 13.10
N ALA A 277 -14.35 11.75 12.91
CA ALA A 277 -13.82 10.87 13.95
C ALA A 277 -13.30 11.71 15.13
N LYS A 278 -13.96 11.57 16.28
CA LYS A 278 -13.62 12.34 17.48
C LYS A 278 -12.32 11.81 18.11
N PRO A 279 -11.29 12.66 18.30
CA PRO A 279 -10.10 12.27 19.06
C PRO A 279 -10.45 11.81 20.47
N GLY A 280 -9.82 10.73 20.94
CA GLY A 280 -10.04 10.18 22.29
C GLY A 280 -11.26 9.26 22.45
N VAL A 281 -12.11 9.11 21.42
CA VAL A 281 -13.16 8.07 21.41
C VAL A 281 -12.54 6.75 20.98
N ALA A 282 -12.76 5.70 21.76
CA ALA A 282 -12.36 4.35 21.37
C ALA A 282 -13.18 3.92 20.15
N MET A 283 -12.47 3.55 19.07
CA MET A 283 -13.04 3.11 17.79
C MET A 283 -14.08 4.08 17.20
N PRO A 284 -13.65 5.27 16.73
CA PRO A 284 -14.57 6.24 16.14
C PRO A 284 -15.08 5.74 14.80
N VAL A 285 -16.34 5.28 14.78
CA VAL A 285 -17.00 4.80 13.57
C VAL A 285 -17.48 5.97 12.73
N VAL A 286 -17.09 5.98 11.46
CA VAL A 286 -17.53 6.98 10.49
C VAL A 286 -18.48 6.33 9.50
N GLY A 287 -19.67 6.91 9.34
CA GLY A 287 -20.66 6.44 8.37
C GLY A 287 -20.38 6.93 6.94
N GLY A 288 -21.35 6.68 6.07
CA GLY A 288 -21.31 7.02 4.65
C GLY A 288 -21.36 5.80 3.73
N GLU A 289 -21.76 4.66 4.28
CA GLU A 289 -21.95 3.39 3.57
C GLU A 289 -22.79 3.58 2.31
N ASP A 290 -23.94 4.26 2.43
CA ASP A 290 -24.85 4.49 1.30
C ASP A 290 -24.27 5.36 0.18
N ASN A 291 -23.29 6.21 0.50
CA ASN A 291 -22.69 7.11 -0.49
C ASN A 291 -21.66 6.38 -1.36
N TYR A 292 -20.99 5.37 -0.79
CA TYR A 292 -19.87 4.67 -1.43
C TYR A 292 -20.17 3.22 -1.78
N ARG A 293 -21.38 2.72 -1.51
CA ARG A 293 -21.80 1.36 -1.89
C ARG A 293 -21.79 1.20 -3.40
N THR A 294 -21.11 0.17 -3.89
CA THR A 294 -21.09 -0.22 -5.31
C THR A 294 -21.83 -1.54 -5.52
N SER A 295 -22.33 -1.77 -6.74
CA SER A 295 -23.06 -3.00 -7.08
C SER A 295 -22.15 -4.24 -7.17
N SER A 296 -20.88 -4.06 -7.53
CA SER A 296 -19.89 -5.12 -7.63
C SER A 296 -18.48 -4.58 -7.37
N LEU A 297 -17.51 -5.48 -7.22
CA LEU A 297 -16.11 -5.14 -6.99
C LEU A 297 -15.53 -4.26 -8.11
N LEU A 298 -15.94 -4.46 -9.36
CA LEU A 298 -15.45 -3.74 -10.53
C LEU A 298 -16.47 -2.72 -11.08
N SER A 299 -17.45 -2.32 -10.27
CA SER A 299 -18.40 -1.26 -10.66
C SER A 299 -17.83 0.12 -10.36
N ALA A 300 -17.88 1.02 -11.34
CA ALA A 300 -17.54 2.44 -11.17
C ALA A 300 -18.63 3.22 -10.43
N GLU A 301 -19.88 2.74 -10.46
CA GLU A 301 -21.04 3.50 -10.03
C GLU A 301 -21.25 3.42 -8.51
N CYS A 302 -21.20 4.57 -7.84
CA CYS A 302 -21.75 4.79 -6.52
C CYS A 302 -22.27 6.24 -6.40
N ARG A 303 -23.05 6.56 -5.37
CA ARG A 303 -23.74 7.85 -5.24
C ARG A 303 -22.79 9.06 -5.26
N SER A 304 -21.60 8.91 -4.67
CA SER A 304 -20.58 9.97 -4.59
C SER A 304 -19.32 9.66 -5.40
N CYS A 305 -19.30 8.59 -6.18
CA CYS A 305 -18.14 8.23 -7.01
C CYS A 305 -18.00 9.21 -8.17
N ILE A 306 -16.77 9.61 -8.47
CA ILE A 306 -16.45 10.59 -9.53
C ILE A 306 -15.56 10.01 -10.64
N PHE A 307 -15.26 8.71 -10.58
CA PHE A 307 -14.44 8.04 -11.57
C PHE A 307 -15.02 8.14 -12.98
N SER A 308 -14.19 8.54 -13.92
CA SER A 308 -14.57 8.73 -15.31
C SER A 308 -13.46 8.26 -16.25
N PRO A 309 -13.59 7.05 -16.86
CA PRO A 309 -12.64 6.55 -17.85
C PRO A 309 -12.37 7.52 -19.00
N ALA A 310 -13.38 8.31 -19.40
CA ALA A 310 -13.28 9.30 -20.47
C ALA A 310 -12.57 10.58 -20.05
N GLY A 311 -12.58 10.94 -18.76
CA GLY A 311 -11.97 12.16 -18.23
C GLY A 311 -10.45 12.18 -18.22
N VAL A 312 -9.80 11.06 -18.58
CA VAL A 312 -8.33 10.93 -18.69
C VAL A 312 -7.80 11.56 -19.98
N LEU A 313 -8.62 11.63 -21.05
CA LEU A 313 -8.19 12.17 -22.35
C LEU A 313 -8.14 13.70 -22.42
N ASP A 314 -8.80 14.40 -21.48
CA ASP A 314 -8.94 15.87 -21.49
C ASP A 314 -7.97 16.60 -20.53
N GLN A 315 -7.13 15.90 -19.77
CA GLN A 315 -6.30 16.51 -18.72
C GLN A 315 -4.85 16.74 -19.15
N THR A 316 -4.64 17.75 -19.98
CA THR A 316 -3.41 18.54 -19.91
C THR A 316 -3.47 19.48 -18.69
N ASP A 317 -2.87 19.03 -17.59
CA ASP A 317 -2.12 19.88 -16.66
C ASP A 317 -2.89 20.91 -15.80
N SER A 318 -3.65 20.51 -14.76
CA SER A 318 -4.00 21.45 -13.65
C SER A 318 -4.64 20.91 -12.34
N LEU A 319 -4.99 19.63 -12.16
CA LEU A 319 -5.82 19.21 -11.00
C LEU A 319 -5.14 18.35 -9.92
N LEU A 320 -3.85 18.03 -10.06
CA LEU A 320 -3.14 17.22 -9.07
C LEU A 320 -2.88 18.03 -7.79
N MET A 321 -3.21 17.48 -6.63
CA MET A 321 -2.86 18.10 -5.36
C MET A 321 -1.34 18.08 -5.15
N ASP A 322 -0.75 19.27 -4.92
CA ASP A 322 0.51 19.34 -4.19
C ASP A 322 0.19 18.98 -2.74
N PHE A 323 0.83 17.94 -2.20
CA PHE A 323 0.73 17.58 -0.78
C PHE A 323 1.45 18.66 0.05
N GLY A 324 0.82 19.84 0.14
CA GLY A 324 1.31 21.09 0.72
C GLY A 324 1.96 20.96 2.10
N THR A 325 2.92 21.85 2.38
CA THR A 325 3.69 21.97 3.61
C THR A 325 2.78 22.12 4.83
N LEU A 326 3.00 21.31 5.86
CA LEU A 326 2.46 21.53 7.20
C LEU A 326 3.03 22.85 7.74
N ASP A 327 2.18 23.83 8.02
CA ASP A 327 2.58 25.04 8.72
C ASP A 327 2.58 24.74 10.22
N CYS A 328 3.78 24.63 10.78
CA CYS A 328 3.98 24.43 12.22
C CYS A 328 4.50 25.72 12.88
N THR A 329 4.03 26.90 12.43
CA THR A 329 4.25 28.16 13.16
C THR A 329 3.04 28.52 14.03
N SER A 330 3.11 28.21 15.33
CA SER A 330 2.26 28.87 16.33
C SER A 330 3.14 29.53 17.38
N GLY A 331 2.92 30.84 17.55
CA GLY A 331 3.67 31.73 18.42
C GLY A 331 3.73 31.28 19.88
N ALA A 332 4.81 31.67 20.53
CA ALA A 332 5.05 31.46 21.94
C ALA A 332 4.00 32.21 22.79
N SER A 333 3.01 31.46 23.30
CA SER A 333 2.30 31.81 24.53
C SER A 333 2.05 30.54 25.34
N SER A 334 3.03 30.24 26.20
CA SER A 334 2.94 29.32 27.36
C SER A 334 2.18 27.99 27.15
N GLY A 335 2.86 27.00 26.57
CA GLY A 335 2.44 25.61 26.57
C GLY A 335 3.28 24.79 25.59
N SER A 336 4.06 23.82 26.09
CA SER A 336 4.97 23.00 25.28
C SER A 336 4.21 21.97 24.43
N GLY A 337 3.57 22.43 23.36
CA GLY A 337 2.95 21.57 22.35
C GLY A 337 3.06 22.21 20.97
N ILE A 338 3.76 21.54 20.06
CA ILE A 338 3.68 21.84 18.62
C ILE A 338 2.38 21.21 18.14
N VAL A 339 1.41 22.04 17.75
CA VAL A 339 0.19 21.59 17.08
C VAL A 339 0.36 21.90 15.60
N CYS A 340 0.76 20.90 14.82
CA CYS A 340 0.75 21.02 13.37
C CYS A 340 -0.68 20.79 12.88
N ARG A 341 -1.21 21.75 12.13
CA ARG A 341 -2.46 21.59 11.38
C ARG A 341 -2.14 21.58 9.90
N ARG A 342 -2.99 20.90 9.15
CA ARG A 342 -2.97 20.90 7.69
C ARG A 342 -3.83 22.03 7.17
#